data_AF-A0A060CII0-F1
#
_entry.id   AF-A0A060CII0-F1
#
_cell.length_a   1.000
_cell.length_b   1.000
_cell.length_c   1.000
_cell.angle_alpha   90.00
_cell.angle_beta   90.00
_cell.angle_gamma   90.00
#
_symmetry.space_group_name_H-M   'P 1'
#
loop_
_entity.id
_entity.type
_entity.pdbx_description
1 polymer ?
#
loop_
_entity_poly.entity_id
_entity_poly.type
_entity_poly.pdbx_seq_one_letter_code
_entity_poly.pdbx_strand_id
1 'polypeptide(L)'
;MILLRVAPASVWFTKAWSEHKYRELTEKLSQMGKVYFIGAPGDKDLCDRIRQGFKNTENLCGALNLLDSAALMKQARRVFVN
;
A
#
# COMPACT_ATOMS: atom_id res chain seq x y z
N MET A 1 -7.89 16.34 0.12
CA MET A 1 -7.97 14.86 0.09
C MET A 1 -6.67 14.29 0.66
N ILE A 2 -6.70 13.50 1.73
CA ILE A 2 -5.50 12.90 2.33
C ILE A 2 -5.04 11.72 1.49
N LEU A 3 -3.75 11.68 1.17
CA LEU A 3 -3.10 10.74 0.25
C LEU A 3 -2.11 9.85 1.03
N LEU A 4 -2.37 8.54 1.08
CA LEU A 4 -1.60 7.57 1.89
C LEU A 4 -1.09 6.42 1.02
N ARG A 5 0.16 5.98 1.25
CA ARG A 5 0.84 4.93 0.45
C ARG A 5 1.25 3.79 1.35
N VAL A 6 1.06 2.56 0.88
CA VAL A 6 1.43 1.34 1.61
C VAL A 6 2.20 0.41 0.68
N ALA A 7 3.38 -0.04 1.12
CA ALA A 7 4.17 -1.08 0.45
C ALA A 7 4.41 -2.24 1.45
N PRO A 8 3.49 -3.22 1.52
CA PRO A 8 3.48 -4.23 2.58
C PRO A 8 4.31 -5.48 2.27
N ALA A 9 4.92 -5.56 1.09
CA ALA A 9 5.75 -6.68 0.69
C ALA A 9 7.22 -6.46 1.09
N SER A 10 7.98 -7.55 1.14
CA SER A 10 9.43 -7.53 1.32
C SER A 10 10.02 -8.75 0.64
N VAL A 11 11.15 -8.57 -0.05
CA VAL A 11 11.93 -9.68 -0.63
C VAL A 11 12.58 -10.55 0.46
N TRP A 12 12.72 -10.02 1.69
CA TRP A 12 13.03 -10.79 2.89
C TRP A 12 11.77 -11.00 3.71
N PHE A 13 11.23 -12.21 3.66
CA PHE A 13 9.99 -12.58 4.37
C PHE A 13 10.00 -12.21 5.86
N THR A 14 11.12 -12.38 6.56
CA THR A 14 11.24 -12.08 8.00
C THR A 14 11.20 -10.58 8.34
N LYS A 15 11.32 -9.70 7.33
CA LYS A 15 11.12 -8.25 7.49
C LYS A 15 9.67 -7.82 7.21
N ALA A 16 8.86 -8.70 6.61
CA ALA A 16 7.47 -8.38 6.32
C ALA A 16 6.66 -8.36 7.63
N TRP A 17 5.98 -7.25 7.89
CA TRP A 17 4.96 -7.21 8.94
C TRP A 17 3.75 -8.04 8.53
N SER A 18 2.99 -8.54 9.51
CA SER A 18 1.93 -9.52 9.22
C SER A 18 0.77 -8.92 8.41
N GLU A 19 0.20 -9.72 7.50
CA GLU A 19 -0.92 -9.30 6.63
C GLU A 19 -2.10 -8.76 7.43
N HIS A 20 -2.46 -9.41 8.54
CA HIS A 20 -3.53 -8.97 9.45
C HIS A 20 -3.29 -7.56 10.00
N LYS A 21 -2.03 -7.24 10.33
CA LYS A 21 -1.69 -5.92 10.86
C LYS A 21 -1.73 -4.83 9.81
N TYR A 22 -1.32 -5.14 8.58
CA TYR A 22 -1.57 -4.25 7.44
C TYR A 22 -3.05 -4.05 7.16
N ARG A 23 -3.89 -5.07 7.40
CA ARG A 23 -5.35 -4.97 7.28
C ARG A 23 -5.94 -4.01 8.32
N GLU A 24 -5.55 -4.14 9.60
CA GLU A 24 -5.92 -3.20 10.67
C GLU A 24 -5.48 -1.75 10.36
N LEU A 25 -4.26 -1.58 9.81
CA LEU A 25 -3.76 -0.28 9.41
C LEU A 25 -4.60 0.29 8.26
N THR A 26 -4.85 -0.51 7.23
CA THR A 26 -5.60 -0.10 6.03
C THR A 26 -7.00 0.37 6.37
N GLU A 27 -7.69 -0.32 7.28
CA GLU A 27 -9.01 0.09 7.78
C GLU A 27 -8.97 1.54 8.31
N LYS A 28 -8.06 1.82 9.24
CA LYS A 28 -7.88 3.16 9.83
C LYS A 28 -7.51 4.20 8.77
N LEU A 29 -6.56 3.88 7.88
CA LEU A 29 -6.09 4.81 6.86
C LEU A 29 -7.19 5.13 5.83
N SER A 30 -8.00 4.14 5.45
CA SER A 30 -9.08 4.29 4.47
C SER A 30 -10.22 5.20 4.94
N GLN A 31 -10.41 5.31 6.26
CA GLN A 31 -11.33 6.26 6.89
C GLN A 31 -10.78 7.68 6.89
N MET A 32 -9.45 7.84 6.86
CA MET A 32 -8.79 9.16 6.85
C MET A 32 -8.61 9.71 5.42
N GLY A 33 -8.50 8.85 4.41
CA GLY A 33 -8.25 9.27 3.03
C GLY A 33 -8.03 8.11 2.07
N LYS A 34 -7.61 8.44 0.84
CA LYS A 34 -7.38 7.44 -0.20
C LYS A 34 -6.03 6.75 0.00
N VAL A 35 -6.06 5.43 0.09
CA VAL A 35 -4.90 4.55 0.25
C VAL A 35 -4.51 3.97 -1.09
N TYR A 36 -3.26 4.14 -1.47
CA TYR A 36 -2.68 3.51 -2.65
C TYR A 36 -1.64 2.47 -2.23
N PHE A 37 -1.85 1.23 -2.65
CA PHE A 37 -0.84 0.19 -2.53
C PHE A 37 0.12 0.29 -3.71
N ILE A 38 1.41 0.29 -3.41
CA ILE A 38 2.48 0.34 -4.41
C ILE A 38 3.45 -0.81 -4.16
N GLY A 39 4.04 -1.33 -5.22
CA GLY A 39 4.95 -2.47 -5.16
C GLY A 39 5.24 -3.05 -6.54
N ALA A 40 6.05 -4.10 -6.56
CA ALA A 40 6.34 -4.87 -7.76
C ALA A 40 5.09 -5.65 -8.24
N PRO A 41 5.08 -6.18 -9.48
CA PRO A 41 3.99 -7.02 -9.96
C PRO A 41 3.67 -8.22 -9.05
N GLY A 42 4.68 -8.82 -8.40
CA GLY A 42 4.52 -9.94 -7.46
C GLY A 42 3.80 -9.58 -6.15
N ASP A 43 3.66 -8.29 -5.84
CA ASP A 43 3.03 -7.83 -4.60
C ASP A 43 1.51 -7.67 -4.73
N LYS A 44 0.99 -7.80 -5.95
CA LYS A 44 -0.40 -7.52 -6.29
C LYS A 44 -1.38 -8.36 -5.48
N ASP A 45 -1.16 -9.66 -5.39
CA ASP A 45 -2.08 -10.57 -4.68
C ASP A 45 -2.12 -10.30 -3.17
N LEU A 46 -0.96 -9.99 -2.56
CA LEU A 46 -0.88 -9.59 -1.16
C LEU A 46 -1.67 -8.30 -0.92
N CYS A 47 -1.46 -7.28 -1.76
CA CYS A 47 -2.16 -6.00 -1.62
C CYS A 47 -3.67 -6.13 -1.90
N ASP A 48 -4.07 -6.99 -2.83
CA ASP A 48 -5.49 -7.29 -3.10
C ASP A 48 -6.18 -7.95 -1.90
N ARG A 49 -5.51 -8.87 -1.19
CA ARG A 49 -6.04 -9.45 0.06
C ARG A 49 -6.12 -8.42 1.19
N ILE A 50 -5.07 -7.62 1.39
CA ILE A 50 -5.04 -6.58 2.45
C ILE A 50 -6.18 -5.56 2.26
N ARG A 51 -6.39 -5.10 1.03
CA ARG A 51 -7.42 -4.07 0.76
C ARG A 51 -8.85 -4.61 0.71
N GLN A 52 -9.03 -5.93 0.71
CA GLN A 52 -10.34 -6.55 0.50
C GLN A 52 -11.35 -6.11 1.57
N GLY A 53 -12.46 -5.53 1.11
CA GLY A 53 -13.54 -5.03 1.96
C GLY A 53 -13.40 -3.55 2.37
N PHE A 54 -12.31 -2.87 2.02
CA PHE A 54 -12.12 -1.45 2.34
C PHE A 54 -12.37 -0.55 1.13
N LYS A 55 -13.28 0.41 1.30
CA LYS A 55 -13.52 1.50 0.34
C LYS A 55 -12.34 2.48 0.37
N ASN A 56 -12.19 3.32 -0.65
CA ASN A 56 -11.09 4.30 -0.76
C ASN A 56 -9.68 3.69 -0.79
N THR A 57 -9.55 2.46 -1.28
CA THR A 57 -8.27 1.79 -1.51
C THR A 57 -8.07 1.54 -3.00
N GLU A 58 -6.82 1.58 -3.46
CA GLU A 58 -6.46 1.27 -4.84
C GLU A 58 -5.12 0.53 -4.88
N ASN A 59 -5.03 -0.51 -5.71
CA ASN A 59 -3.84 -1.32 -5.88
C ASN A 59 -3.13 -0.94 -7.18
N LEU A 60 -1.94 -0.35 -7.06
CA LEU A 60 -1.10 0.07 -8.18
C LEU A 60 0.18 -0.80 -8.31
N CYS A 61 0.24 -1.96 -7.64
CA CYS A 61 1.37 -2.87 -7.73
C CYS A 61 1.59 -3.33 -9.18
N GLY A 62 2.82 -3.15 -9.67
CA GLY A 62 3.20 -3.45 -11.06
C GLY A 62 2.69 -2.48 -12.12
N ALA A 63 1.90 -1.45 -11.75
CA ALA A 63 1.36 -0.47 -12.69
C ALA A 63 2.23 0.78 -12.85
N LEU A 64 3.22 0.99 -11.97
CA LEU A 64 4.04 2.19 -11.91
C LEU A 64 5.50 1.86 -12.18
N ASN A 65 6.21 2.74 -12.89
CA ASN A 65 7.66 2.72 -12.90
C ASN A 65 8.23 3.36 -11.60
N LEU A 66 9.56 3.36 -11.43
CA LEU A 66 10.21 3.91 -10.24
C LEU A 66 9.98 5.42 -10.06
N LEU A 67 9.98 6.19 -11.17
CA LEU A 67 9.76 7.64 -11.14
C LEU A 67 8.30 7.97 -10.80
N ASP A 68 7.34 7.23 -11.36
CA ASP A 68 5.92 7.38 -11.04
C ASP A 68 5.66 7.08 -9.56
N SER A 69 6.29 6.02 -9.05
CA SER A 69 6.22 5.65 -7.63
C SER A 69 6.81 6.77 -6.75
N ALA A 70 7.96 7.33 -7.13
CA ALA A 70 8.58 8.45 -6.42
C ALA A 70 7.70 9.71 -6.44
N ALA A 71 7.11 10.05 -7.60
CA ALA A 71 6.18 11.17 -7.72
C ALA A 71 4.93 10.98 -6.86
N LEU A 72 4.37 9.76 -6.84
CA LEU A 72 3.22 9.41 -6.03
C LEU A 72 3.53 9.49 -4.52
N MET A 73 4.73 9.07 -4.11
CA MET A 73 5.22 9.18 -2.72
C MET A 73 5.48 10.64 -2.33
N LYS A 74 6.04 11.47 -3.21
CA LYS A 74 6.28 12.91 -2.96
C LYS A 74 5.00 13.66 -2.59
N GLN A 75 3.86 13.25 -3.13
CA GLN A 75 2.54 13.85 -2.83
C GLN A 75 1.81 13.18 -1.65
N ALA A 76 2.39 12.13 -1.06
CA ALA A 76 1.78 11.43 0.07
C ALA A 76 1.92 12.24 1.35
N ARG A 77 0.88 12.24 2.19
CA ARG A 77 0.99 12.75 3.58
C ARG A 77 1.95 11.88 4.39
N ARG A 78 1.86 10.56 4.18
CA ARG A 78 2.68 9.52 4.80
C ARG A 78 2.77 8.30 3.89
N VAL A 79 3.89 7.59 4.02
CA VAL A 79 4.16 6.30 3.39
C VAL A 79 4.44 5.29 4.50
N PHE A 80 3.83 4.12 4.43
CA PHE A 80 4.06 3.00 5.34
C PHE A 80 4.70 1.85 4.56
N VAL A 81 5.84 1.36 5.03
CA VAL A 81 6.65 0.34 4.38
C VAL A 81 7.12 -0.67 5.43
N ASN A 82 7.49 -1.87 4.99
CA ASN A 82 8.32 -2.78 5.79
C ASN A 82 9.76 -2.26 5.93
#